data_AF-A0A1G5UYU3-F1
#
_entry.id   AF-A0A1G5UYU3-F1
#
_cell.length_a   1.000
_cell.length_b   1.000
_cell.length_c   1.000
_cell.angle_alpha   90.00
_cell.angle_beta   90.00
_cell.angle_gamma   90.00
#
_symmetry.space_group_name_H-M   'P 1'
#
loop_
_entity.id
_entity.type
_entity.pdbx_description
1 polymer ?
#
loop_
_entity_poly.entity_id
_entity_poly.type
_entity_poly.pdbx_seq_one_letter_code
_entity_poly.pdbx_strand_id
1 'polypeptide(L)'
;MTREEAKRIYLKNGCSAFFLARGEDRYEEFREMHIPKEKLEEWAAEYLKDCIDKISIKETRDNYSSANLVIAEHHSRGNLKAFIDMLQKLKFGDEITPYATCYSILGMRNLKVNCGILDYAKESKDEELYRSLLKFTRTLVEKIQVEDDKKQAVDEMKELLSYYK
;
A
#
# COMPACT_ATOMS: atom_id res chain seq x y z
N MET A 1 7.08 -28.65 -2.35
CA MET A 1 7.64 -27.31 -2.06
C MET A 1 8.24 -27.23 -0.65
N THR A 2 9.40 -26.59 -0.46
CA THR A 2 9.94 -26.28 0.89
C THR A 2 9.36 -24.97 1.44
N ARG A 3 9.53 -24.69 2.74
CA ARG A 3 9.04 -23.44 3.35
C ARG A 3 9.70 -22.19 2.75
N GLU A 4 10.99 -22.28 2.44
CA GLU A 4 11.77 -21.21 1.84
C GLU A 4 11.31 -20.92 0.40
N GLU A 5 11.01 -21.97 -0.36
CA GLU A 5 10.42 -21.83 -1.69
C GLU A 5 9.05 -21.16 -1.62
N ALA A 6 8.20 -21.62 -0.70
CA ALA A 6 6.86 -21.07 -0.49
C ALA A 6 6.91 -19.59 -0.13
N LYS A 7 7.79 -19.22 0.83
CA LYS A 7 8.01 -17.82 1.21
C LYS A 7 8.42 -16.99 -0.01
N ARG A 8 9.44 -17.43 -0.75
CA ARG A 8 9.94 -16.69 -1.92
C ARG A 8 8.86 -16.46 -2.98
N ILE A 9 8.06 -17.48 -3.28
CA ILE A 9 6.96 -17.39 -4.24
C ILE A 9 5.85 -16.47 -3.73
N TYR A 10 5.50 -16.58 -2.43
CA TYR A 10 4.53 -15.70 -1.78
C TYR A 10 4.93 -14.22 -1.87
N LEU A 11 6.19 -13.92 -1.53
CA LEU A 11 6.73 -12.55 -1.58
C LEU A 11 6.81 -12.01 -3.02
N LYS A 12 7.25 -12.84 -3.98
CA LYS A 12 7.30 -12.47 -5.41
C LYS A 12 5.94 -12.03 -5.96
N ASN A 13 4.86 -12.62 -5.43
CA ASN A 13 3.49 -12.32 -5.83
C ASN A 13 2.81 -11.29 -4.90
N GLY A 14 3.62 -10.44 -4.25
CA GLY A 14 3.12 -9.32 -3.44
C GLY A 14 2.35 -9.74 -2.20
N CYS A 15 2.62 -10.95 -1.68
CA CYS A 15 1.90 -11.53 -0.55
C CYS A 15 0.39 -11.73 -0.80
N SER A 16 -0.06 -11.79 -2.07
CA SER A 16 -1.48 -11.97 -2.40
C SER A 16 -1.77 -13.41 -2.81
N ALA A 17 -2.66 -14.08 -2.08
CA ALA A 17 -3.18 -15.39 -2.47
C ALA A 17 -3.88 -15.35 -3.85
N PHE A 18 -4.51 -14.22 -4.18
CA PHE A 18 -5.15 -14.02 -5.48
C PHE A 18 -4.12 -13.97 -6.61
N PHE A 19 -3.02 -13.20 -6.46
CA PHE A 19 -1.99 -13.15 -7.50
C PHE A 19 -1.23 -14.45 -7.66
N LEU A 20 -1.00 -15.17 -6.56
CA LEU A 20 -0.47 -16.53 -6.60
C LEU A 20 -1.34 -17.45 -7.45
N ALA A 21 -2.64 -17.48 -7.17
CA ALA A 21 -3.58 -18.34 -7.90
C ALA A 21 -3.67 -18.02 -9.40
N ARG A 22 -3.40 -16.77 -9.80
CA ARG A 22 -3.45 -16.35 -11.21
C ARG A 22 -2.13 -16.45 -11.97
N GLY A 23 -0.99 -16.38 -11.26
CA GLY A 23 0.30 -16.13 -11.87
C GLY A 23 1.38 -17.15 -11.57
N GLU A 24 1.12 -18.13 -10.70
CA GLU A 24 2.10 -19.12 -10.29
C GLU A 24 1.61 -20.55 -10.53
N ASP A 25 2.31 -21.29 -11.40
CA ASP A 25 2.00 -22.68 -11.75
C ASP A 25 2.01 -23.60 -10.53
N ARG A 26 2.81 -23.25 -9.51
CA ARG A 26 2.97 -23.99 -8.26
C ARG A 26 1.99 -23.55 -7.16
N TYR A 27 0.92 -22.84 -7.50
CA TYR A 27 -0.08 -22.40 -6.52
C TYR A 27 -0.71 -23.57 -5.74
N GLU A 28 -1.06 -24.67 -6.42
CA GLU A 28 -1.66 -25.83 -5.75
C GLU A 28 -0.69 -26.44 -4.73
N GLU A 29 0.60 -26.59 -5.08
CA GLU A 29 1.63 -27.03 -4.13
C GLU A 29 1.72 -26.09 -2.91
N PHE A 30 1.67 -24.77 -3.13
CA PHE A 30 1.68 -23.79 -2.05
C PHE A 30 0.45 -23.93 -1.15
N ARG A 31 -0.75 -24.11 -1.74
CA ARG A 31 -2.01 -24.26 -1.02
C ARG A 31 -2.01 -25.49 -0.11
N GLU A 32 -1.46 -26.61 -0.60
CA GLU A 32 -1.35 -27.88 0.13
C GLU A 32 -0.37 -27.82 1.32
N MET A 33 0.50 -26.81 1.38
CA MET A 33 1.36 -26.62 2.55
C MET A 33 0.60 -26.16 3.81
N HIS A 34 -0.65 -25.73 3.67
CA HIS A 34 -1.51 -25.27 4.77
C HIS A 34 -0.80 -24.28 5.71
N ILE A 35 -0.08 -23.31 5.13
CA ILE A 35 0.68 -22.33 5.90
C ILE A 35 -0.31 -21.48 6.73
N PRO A 36 -0.13 -21.41 8.07
CA PRO A 36 -1.02 -20.63 8.93
C PRO A 36 -1.03 -19.16 8.54
N LYS A 37 -2.20 -18.51 8.68
CA LYS A 37 -2.37 -17.09 8.35
C LYS A 37 -1.37 -16.22 9.09
N GLU A 38 -1.14 -16.50 10.37
CA GLU A 38 -0.20 -15.77 11.22
C GLU A 38 1.22 -15.79 10.64
N LYS A 39 1.61 -16.90 10.01
CA LYS A 39 2.92 -17.02 9.36
C LYS A 39 3.00 -16.24 8.06
N LEU A 40 1.91 -16.19 7.30
CA LEU A 40 1.81 -15.36 6.09
C LEU A 40 1.86 -13.87 6.43
N GLU A 41 1.18 -13.46 7.51
CA GLU A 41 1.23 -12.09 8.04
C GLU A 41 2.65 -11.70 8.50
N GLU A 42 3.37 -12.62 9.17
CA GLU A 42 4.78 -12.41 9.55
C GLU A 42 5.66 -12.17 8.31
N TRP A 43 5.53 -13.00 7.27
CA TRP A 43 6.29 -12.83 6.04
C TRP A 43 5.93 -11.54 5.29
N ALA A 44 4.65 -11.17 5.27
CA ALA A 44 4.20 -9.93 4.67
C ALA A 44 4.78 -8.70 5.41
N ALA A 45 4.80 -8.72 6.74
CA ALA A 45 5.39 -7.66 7.54
C ALA A 45 6.91 -7.52 7.32
N GLU A 46 7.63 -8.64 7.24
CA GLU A 46 9.06 -8.64 6.89
C GLU A 46 9.29 -8.04 5.49
N TYR A 47 8.49 -8.45 4.51
CA TYR A 47 8.64 -7.95 3.14
C TYR A 47 8.25 -6.48 2.99
N LEU A 48 7.24 -6.02 3.73
CA LEU A 48 6.91 -4.60 3.82
C LEU A 48 8.09 -3.80 4.35
N LYS A 49 8.73 -4.28 5.43
CA LYS A 49 9.92 -3.64 6.01
C LYS A 49 11.05 -3.57 4.98
N ASP A 50 11.34 -4.66 4.26
CA ASP A 50 12.35 -4.67 3.21
C ASP A 50 12.05 -3.66 2.10
N CYS A 51 10.78 -3.49 1.72
CA CYS A 51 10.37 -2.48 0.75
C CYS A 51 10.60 -1.06 1.31
N ILE A 52 10.21 -0.80 2.56
CA ILE A 52 10.41 0.49 3.23
C ILE A 52 11.90 0.84 3.34
N ASP A 53 12.73 -0.12 3.73
CA ASP A 53 14.19 0.08 3.85
C ASP A 53 14.79 0.45 2.48
N LYS A 54 14.36 -0.20 1.40
CA LYS A 54 14.78 0.15 0.02
C LYS A 54 14.29 1.53 -0.40
N ILE A 55 13.04 1.89 -0.11
CA ILE A 55 12.47 3.22 -0.40
C ILE A 55 13.28 4.31 0.32
N SER A 56 13.71 4.06 1.56
CA SER A 56 14.52 5.01 2.34
C SER A 56 15.89 5.31 1.71
N ILE A 57 16.40 4.40 0.88
CA ILE A 57 17.64 4.57 0.12
C ILE A 57 17.35 5.27 -1.21
N LYS A 58 16.33 4.81 -1.94
CA LYS A 58 15.89 5.38 -3.23
C LYS A 58 14.39 5.16 -3.43
N GLU A 59 13.69 6.24 -3.75
CA GLU A 59 12.23 6.27 -3.94
C GLU A 59 11.85 5.76 -5.35
N THR A 60 11.97 4.45 -5.58
CA THR A 60 11.57 3.83 -6.85
C THR A 60 10.09 3.46 -6.87
N ARG A 61 9.50 3.49 -8.08
CA ARG A 61 8.09 3.13 -8.27
C ARG A 61 7.80 1.69 -7.90
N ASP A 62 8.73 0.78 -8.19
CA ASP A 62 8.56 -0.66 -7.95
C ASP A 62 8.47 -0.97 -6.45
N ASN A 63 9.42 -0.47 -5.65
CA ASN A 63 9.40 -0.72 -4.21
C ASN A 63 8.16 -0.11 -3.55
N TYR A 64 7.75 1.08 -3.97
CA TYR A 64 6.52 1.71 -3.49
C TYR A 64 5.28 0.92 -3.87
N SER A 65 5.20 0.43 -5.11
CA SER A 65 4.07 -0.37 -5.60
C SER A 65 3.96 -1.69 -4.84
N SER A 66 5.08 -2.36 -4.56
CA SER A 66 5.12 -3.57 -3.74
C SER A 66 4.66 -3.28 -2.30
N ALA A 67 5.15 -2.21 -1.66
CA ALA A 67 4.73 -1.83 -0.32
C ALA A 67 3.22 -1.53 -0.25
N ASN A 68 2.70 -0.80 -1.23
CA ASN A 68 1.27 -0.49 -1.34
C ASN A 68 0.42 -1.77 -1.50
N LEU A 69 0.87 -2.69 -2.35
CA LEU A 69 0.17 -3.97 -2.53
C LEU A 69 0.13 -4.79 -1.23
N VAL A 70 1.25 -4.86 -0.50
CA VAL A 70 1.28 -5.56 0.79
C VAL A 70 0.31 -4.91 1.77
N ILE A 71 0.20 -3.58 1.81
CA ILE A 71 -0.77 -2.90 2.68
C ILE A 71 -2.21 -3.16 2.26
N ALA A 72 -2.50 -3.23 0.96
CA ALA A 72 -3.85 -3.55 0.51
C ALA A 72 -4.31 -4.94 0.99
N GLU A 73 -3.40 -5.93 0.96
CA GLU A 73 -3.69 -7.31 1.36
C GLU A 73 -3.58 -7.53 2.88
N HIS A 74 -2.64 -6.86 3.53
CA HIS A 74 -2.24 -7.06 4.94
C HIS A 74 -2.24 -5.76 5.74
N HIS A 75 -3.38 -5.09 5.80
CA HIS A 75 -3.60 -3.82 6.51
C HIS A 75 -3.75 -3.98 8.04
N SER A 76 -2.93 -4.84 8.66
CA SER A 76 -2.84 -4.88 10.12
C SER A 76 -2.44 -3.49 10.66
N ARG A 77 -2.84 -3.17 11.89
CA ARG A 77 -2.49 -1.89 12.53
C ARG A 77 -0.97 -1.62 12.51
N GLY A 78 -0.16 -2.66 12.73
CA GLY A 78 1.31 -2.56 12.70
C GLY A 78 1.84 -2.21 11.30
N ASN A 79 1.34 -2.89 10.27
CA ASN A 79 1.74 -2.64 8.89
C ASN A 79 1.30 -1.25 8.42
N LEU A 80 0.05 -0.86 8.71
CA LEU A 80 -0.46 0.48 8.40
C LEU A 80 0.41 1.56 9.04
N LYS A 81 0.77 1.40 10.32
CA LYS A 81 1.64 2.36 11.02
C LYS A 81 3.01 2.47 10.34
N ALA A 82 3.67 1.35 10.07
CA ALA A 82 4.97 1.33 9.42
C ALA A 82 4.94 1.98 8.03
N PHE A 83 3.89 1.73 7.25
CA PHE A 83 3.72 2.33 5.94
C PHE A 83 3.46 3.84 6.02
N ILE A 84 2.61 4.30 6.94
CA ILE A 84 2.36 5.74 7.14
C ILE A 84 3.62 6.46 7.60
N ASP A 85 4.39 5.86 8.52
CA ASP A 85 5.69 6.41 8.94
C ASP A 85 6.68 6.53 7.77
N MET A 86 6.64 5.59 6.81
CA MET A 86 7.40 5.68 5.56
C MET A 86 6.89 6.82 4.67
N LEU A 87 5.57 6.92 4.47
CA LEU A 87 4.96 7.98 3.64
C LEU A 87 5.37 9.38 4.11
N GLN A 88 5.40 9.60 5.42
CA GLN A 88 5.78 10.89 6.01
C GLN A 88 7.25 11.26 5.79
N LYS A 89 8.11 10.29 5.46
CA LYS A 89 9.54 10.48 5.19
C LYS A 89 9.87 10.61 3.71
N LEU A 90 8.89 10.42 2.82
CA LEU A 90 9.08 10.59 1.38
C LEU A 90 9.49 12.03 1.06
N LYS A 91 10.52 12.16 0.24
CA LYS A 91 11.10 13.41 -0.24
C LYS A 91 10.58 13.79 -1.62
N PHE A 92 10.04 12.83 -2.38
CA PHE A 92 9.58 13.01 -3.76
C PHE A 92 10.68 13.52 -4.69
N GLY A 93 11.92 13.06 -4.45
CA GLY A 93 13.11 13.46 -5.21
C GLY A 93 13.49 12.52 -6.35
N ASP A 94 12.89 11.33 -6.40
CA ASP A 94 13.20 10.29 -7.39
C ASP A 94 11.98 9.99 -8.30
N GLU A 95 11.50 8.75 -8.33
CA GLU A 95 10.45 8.29 -9.25
C GLU A 95 9.03 8.41 -8.67
N ILE A 96 8.91 8.46 -7.34
CA ILE A 96 7.62 8.58 -6.65
C ILE A 96 7.15 10.03 -6.71
N THR A 97 5.90 10.23 -7.11
CA THR A 97 5.29 11.56 -7.17
C THR A 97 4.21 11.73 -6.08
N PRO A 98 3.95 12.98 -5.64
CA PRO A 98 2.82 13.31 -4.79
C PRO A 98 1.49 12.79 -5.35
N TYR A 99 1.28 12.95 -6.66
CA TYR A 99 0.08 12.45 -7.35
C TYR A 99 -0.10 10.94 -7.20
N ALA A 100 0.92 10.14 -7.52
CA ALA A 100 0.83 8.68 -7.44
C ALA A 100 0.60 8.20 -6.00
N THR A 101 1.16 8.92 -5.03
CA THR A 101 1.01 8.65 -3.60
C THR A 101 -0.41 8.93 -3.13
N CYS A 102 -0.97 10.11 -3.47
CA CYS A 102 -2.36 10.44 -3.16
C CYS A 102 -3.34 9.46 -3.82
N TYR A 103 -3.11 9.14 -5.09
CA TYR A 103 -3.93 8.19 -5.84
C TYR A 103 -3.99 6.81 -5.15
N SER A 104 -2.84 6.36 -4.62
CA SER A 104 -2.71 5.11 -3.88
C SER A 104 -3.44 5.15 -2.54
N ILE A 105 -3.25 6.21 -1.75
CA ILE A 105 -3.87 6.35 -0.42
C ILE A 105 -5.39 6.42 -0.52
N LEU A 106 -5.91 7.14 -1.53
CA LEU A 106 -7.34 7.37 -1.72
C LEU A 106 -8.06 6.22 -2.44
N GLY A 107 -7.36 5.24 -2.99
CA GLY A 107 -8.00 4.11 -3.67
C GLY A 107 -8.74 4.51 -4.96
N MET A 108 -8.27 5.54 -5.68
CA MET A 108 -8.92 6.18 -6.85
C MET A 108 -9.23 5.24 -8.04
N ARG A 109 -8.92 3.94 -7.96
CA ARG A 109 -9.26 2.94 -8.98
C ARG A 109 -10.74 2.60 -9.00
N ASN A 110 -11.46 2.77 -7.88
CA ASN A 110 -12.89 2.52 -7.81
C ASN A 110 -13.58 3.41 -6.75
N LEU A 111 -14.10 4.55 -7.18
CA LEU A 111 -14.78 5.52 -6.29
C LEU A 111 -16.05 4.98 -5.62
N LYS A 112 -16.55 3.81 -6.04
CA LYS A 112 -17.72 3.16 -5.44
C LYS A 112 -17.36 2.17 -4.32
N VAL A 113 -16.07 1.92 -4.11
CA VAL A 113 -15.58 0.95 -3.13
C VAL A 113 -14.56 1.63 -2.23
N ASN A 114 -14.81 1.58 -0.92
CA ASN A 114 -13.86 2.02 0.10
C ASN A 114 -12.70 1.02 0.15
N CYS A 115 -11.71 1.17 -0.73
CA CYS A 115 -10.54 0.32 -0.82
C CYS A 115 -9.23 1.12 -0.75
N GLY A 116 -9.29 2.37 -0.30
CA GLY A 116 -8.11 3.19 -0.08
C GLY A 116 -7.39 2.80 1.21
N ILE A 117 -6.09 3.08 1.28
CA ILE A 117 -5.32 2.97 2.53
C ILE A 117 -5.93 3.86 3.62
N LEU A 118 -6.53 4.99 3.24
CA LEU A 118 -7.24 5.87 4.15
C LEU A 118 -8.49 5.20 4.77
N ASP A 119 -9.19 4.36 4.01
CA ASP A 119 -10.31 3.56 4.53
C ASP A 119 -9.82 2.50 5.50
N TYR A 120 -8.76 1.77 5.14
CA TYR A 120 -8.16 0.77 6.03
C TYR A 120 -7.65 1.39 7.34
N ALA A 121 -7.04 2.57 7.27
CA ALA A 121 -6.65 3.33 8.45
C ALA A 121 -7.84 3.68 9.35
N LYS A 122 -8.96 4.11 8.76
CA LYS A 122 -10.20 4.39 9.51
C LYS A 122 -10.79 3.13 10.15
N GLU A 123 -10.81 2.01 9.43
CA GLU A 123 -11.33 0.72 9.90
C GLU A 123 -10.47 0.11 11.03
N SER A 124 -9.19 0.45 11.11
CA SER A 124 -8.29 0.01 12.17
C SER A 124 -8.69 0.49 13.58
N LYS A 125 -9.59 1.48 13.68
CA LYS A 125 -10.01 2.16 14.92
C LYS A 125 -8.88 2.87 15.67
N ASP A 126 -7.74 3.11 15.01
CA ASP A 126 -6.67 3.96 15.49
C ASP A 126 -6.87 5.40 14.97
N GLU A 127 -7.56 6.21 15.75
CA GLU A 127 -7.96 7.56 15.38
C GLU A 127 -6.75 8.49 15.12
N GLU A 128 -5.66 8.30 15.86
CA GLU A 128 -4.44 9.07 15.66
C GLU A 128 -3.79 8.74 14.30
N LEU A 129 -3.68 7.45 14.00
CA LEU A 129 -3.15 6.96 12.74
C LEU A 129 -4.00 7.43 11.55
N TYR A 130 -5.33 7.32 11.65
CA TYR A 130 -6.25 7.81 10.63
C TYR A 130 -6.12 9.32 10.40
N ARG A 131 -6.15 10.14 11.46
CA ARG A 131 -6.01 11.60 11.36
C ARG A 131 -4.66 12.02 10.78
N SER A 132 -3.61 11.32 11.19
CA SER A 132 -2.25 11.53 10.70
C SER A 132 -2.16 11.31 9.19
N LEU A 133 -2.70 10.18 8.70
CA LEU A 133 -2.75 9.90 7.26
C LEU A 133 -3.64 10.90 6.51
N LEU A 134 -4.84 11.21 7.02
CA LEU A 134 -5.75 12.17 6.41
C LEU A 134 -5.09 13.55 6.24
N LYS A 135 -4.42 14.04 7.29
CA LYS A 135 -3.70 15.32 7.26
C LYS A 135 -2.55 15.29 6.27
N PHE A 136 -1.76 14.22 6.25
CA PHE A 136 -0.70 14.01 5.28
C PHE A 136 -1.24 14.07 3.85
N THR A 137 -2.30 13.32 3.54
CA THR A 137 -2.90 13.28 2.19
C THR A 137 -3.44 14.64 1.77
N ARG A 138 -4.13 15.38 2.65
CA ARG A 138 -4.60 16.76 2.37
C ARG A 138 -3.43 17.68 2.01
N THR A 139 -2.38 17.65 2.84
CA THR A 139 -1.18 18.47 2.63
C THR A 139 -0.50 18.12 1.31
N LEU A 140 -0.49 16.83 0.95
CA LEU A 140 0.15 16.36 -0.27
C LEU A 140 -0.65 16.75 -1.52
N VAL A 141 -1.99 16.61 -1.50
CA VAL A 141 -2.88 17.04 -2.60
C VAL A 141 -2.76 18.53 -2.87
N GLU A 142 -2.67 19.37 -1.84
CA GLU A 142 -2.48 20.83 -1.98
C GLU A 142 -1.15 21.21 -2.66
N LYS A 143 -0.13 20.36 -2.54
CA LYS A 143 1.20 20.58 -3.13
C LYS A 143 1.34 20.08 -4.56
N ILE A 144 0.36 19.34 -5.09
CA ILE A 144 0.40 18.87 -6.48
C ILE A 144 0.27 20.08 -7.40
N GLN A 145 1.35 20.40 -8.11
CA GLN A 145 1.27 21.28 -9.27
C GLN A 145 0.72 20.47 -10.44
N VAL A 146 -0.35 20.96 -11.05
CA VAL A 146 -1.11 20.22 -12.06
C VAL A 146 -0.91 20.83 -13.43
N GLU A 147 -0.47 19.99 -14.37
CA GLU A 147 -0.69 20.20 -15.80
C GLU A 147 -2.18 19.96 -16.10
N ASP A 148 -2.69 20.56 -17.20
CA ASP A 148 -4.13 20.57 -17.51
C ASP A 148 -4.76 19.17 -17.60
N ASP A 149 -3.99 18.15 -18.01
CA ASP A 149 -4.44 16.76 -18.19
C ASP A 149 -4.73 16.02 -16.86
N LYS A 150 -4.16 16.47 -15.74
CA LYS A 150 -4.33 15.86 -14.41
C LYS A 150 -5.20 16.70 -13.47
N LYS A 151 -5.62 17.89 -13.90
CA LYS A 151 -6.41 18.83 -13.11
C LYS A 151 -7.71 18.19 -12.59
N GLN A 152 -8.45 17.53 -13.48
CA GLN A 152 -9.69 16.84 -13.11
C GLN A 152 -9.45 15.79 -12.01
N ALA A 153 -8.43 14.94 -12.17
CA ALA A 153 -8.12 13.90 -11.19
C ALA A 153 -7.74 14.48 -9.82
N VAL A 154 -7.02 15.60 -9.79
CA VAL A 154 -6.70 16.29 -8.52
C VAL A 154 -7.94 16.90 -7.88
N ASP A 155 -8.87 17.44 -8.67
CA ASP A 155 -10.12 17.98 -8.15
C ASP A 155 -11.03 16.86 -7.59
N GLU A 156 -11.08 15.70 -8.25
CA GLU A 156 -11.74 14.50 -7.72
C GLU A 156 -11.10 14.04 -6.40
N MET A 157 -9.77 14.07 -6.27
CA MET A 157 -9.09 13.75 -5.00
C MET A 157 -9.50 14.72 -3.87
N LYS A 158 -9.61 16.02 -4.17
CA LYS A 158 -10.06 17.03 -3.20
C LYS A 158 -11.51 16.80 -2.79
N GLU A 159 -12.38 16.51 -3.75
CA GLU A 159 -13.78 16.19 -3.47
C GLU A 159 -13.86 14.97 -2.55
N LEU A 160 -13.12 13.91 -2.83
CA LEU A 160 -13.10 12.71 -1.99
C LEU A 160 -12.66 13.00 -0.56
N LEU A 161 -11.58 13.79 -0.40
CA LEU A 161 -11.08 14.23 0.91
C LEU A 161 -12.09 15.05 1.72
N SER A 162 -13.14 15.60 1.09
CA SER A 162 -14.22 16.32 1.77
C SER A 162 -15.23 15.37 2.46
N TYR A 163 -15.33 14.12 2.00
CA TYR A 163 -16.20 13.11 2.61
C TYR A 163 -15.57 12.45 3.86
N TYR A 164 -14.25 12.57 4.02
CA TYR A 164 -13.53 12.13 5.21
C TYR A 164 -13.59 13.21 6.31
N LYS A 165 -14.28 12.90 7.41
CA LYS A 165 -14.47 13.78 8.57
C LYS A 165 -13.37 13.60 9.61
#